data_AF-A0A9N8ZFP4-F1
#
_entry.id   AF-A0A9N8ZFP4-F1
#
_cell.length_a   1.000
_cell.length_b   1.000
_cell.length_c   1.000
_cell.angle_alpha   90.00
_cell.angle_beta   90.00
_cell.angle_gamma   90.00
#
_symmetry.space_group_name_H-M   'P 1'
#
loop_
_entity.id
_entity.type
_entity.pdbx_description
1 polymer ?
#
loop_
_entity_poly.entity_id
_entity_poly.type
_entity_poly.pdbx_seq_one_letter_code
_entity_poly.pdbx_strand_id
1 'polypeptide(L)'
;MFNKILNAYFASLEDFSIDSRGDVGSWVREVGMKSLGTYVPLITRNDDLNPTSPQWWTKDLSMQVVKKLLKQSVERIDKIRACAGTILIDLLYEKRMTGEWVLDINGRSVLERVLNRDEEIHWINPSELYPRMIQLLVLPEYRFDLLAGLVVAAGGMTESLVRYSSATLIKYASSLPPFATDTSSISLLDFANALLEVFRVYGKQDRVVVPLLEVIDLLFEAGALQKGIDCGFDFQELFDKVKKEVSKSRDIRKLSAGVRVYCGFVTLGGTLRTKALQHLLSYLVHPFPKIRRLAADQLYITLTATIVEDEPDEMVEIEEILSTIDWSDPVSKLKEIRDRLYPLLNVPKPTLRIAGDPSASTTVN
;
A
#
# COMPACT_ATOMS: atom_id res chain seq x y z
N MET A 1 -7.44 -24.34 25.00
CA MET A 1 -7.72 -25.00 23.71
C MET A 1 -8.38 -24.02 22.74
N PHE A 2 -9.47 -23.35 23.14
CA PHE A 2 -10.19 -22.32 22.38
C PHE A 2 -9.29 -21.30 21.63
N ASN A 3 -8.47 -20.54 22.36
CA ASN A 3 -7.56 -19.55 21.75
C ASN A 3 -6.62 -20.16 20.71
N LYS A 4 -6.20 -21.42 20.88
CA LYS A 4 -5.32 -22.10 19.91
C LYS A 4 -6.06 -22.40 18.60
N ILE A 5 -7.33 -22.80 18.67
CA ILE A 5 -8.16 -23.07 17.49
C ILE A 5 -8.39 -21.77 16.72
N LEU A 6 -8.83 -20.72 17.41
CA LEU A 6 -9.09 -19.43 16.77
C LEU A 6 -7.82 -18.81 16.18
N ASN A 7 -6.69 -18.89 16.90
CA ASN A 7 -5.40 -18.42 16.38
C ASN A 7 -4.95 -19.24 15.16
N ALA A 8 -5.25 -20.54 15.11
CA ALA A 8 -4.96 -21.36 13.94
C ALA A 8 -5.76 -20.90 12.72
N TYR A 9 -7.05 -20.59 12.89
CA TYR A 9 -7.85 -19.98 11.83
C TYR A 9 -7.28 -18.61 11.42
N PHE A 10 -6.99 -17.72 12.38
CA PHE A 10 -6.41 -16.41 12.09
C PHE A 10 -5.05 -16.46 11.37
N ALA A 11 -4.22 -17.46 11.68
CA ALA A 11 -2.98 -17.72 10.97
C ALA A 11 -3.23 -18.24 9.56
N SER A 12 -4.24 -19.10 9.39
CA SER A 12 -4.60 -19.66 8.08
C SER A 12 -5.09 -18.58 7.10
N LEU A 13 -5.69 -17.50 7.59
CA LEU A 13 -6.08 -16.33 6.79
C LEU A 13 -4.88 -15.53 6.25
N GLU A 14 -3.67 -15.75 6.77
CA GLU A 14 -2.44 -15.11 6.31
C GLU A 14 -1.54 -16.06 5.49
N ASP A 15 -2.07 -17.23 5.09
CA ASP A 15 -1.34 -18.16 4.23
C ASP A 15 -1.38 -17.70 2.76
N PHE A 16 -0.24 -17.20 2.30
CA PHE A 16 -0.02 -16.78 0.91
C PHE A 16 1.07 -17.61 0.23
N SER A 17 1.18 -18.89 0.63
CA SER A 17 2.15 -19.82 0.05
C SER A 17 1.87 -20.04 -1.43
N ILE A 18 2.95 -20.05 -2.23
CA ILE A 18 2.90 -20.23 -3.68
C ILE A 18 3.72 -21.47 -4.04
N ASP A 19 3.18 -22.32 -4.91
CA ASP A 19 3.92 -23.39 -5.57
C ASP A 19 3.74 -23.32 -7.10
N SER A 20 4.12 -24.38 -7.82
CA SER A 20 4.00 -24.44 -9.29
C SER A 20 2.56 -24.29 -9.82
N ARG A 21 1.54 -24.45 -8.96
CA ARG A 21 0.12 -24.30 -9.29
C ARG A 21 -0.41 -22.88 -8.99
N GLY A 22 0.43 -21.99 -8.48
CA GLY A 22 0.05 -20.65 -8.06
C GLY A 22 -0.16 -20.54 -6.55
N ASP A 23 -1.09 -19.69 -6.13
CA ASP A 23 -1.40 -19.39 -4.71
C ASP A 23 -2.17 -20.56 -4.07
N VAL A 24 -1.44 -21.58 -3.62
CA VAL A 24 -2.02 -22.74 -2.89
C VAL A 24 -2.46 -22.38 -1.48
N GLY A 25 -1.89 -21.32 -0.89
CA GLY A 25 -2.35 -20.75 0.38
C GLY A 25 -3.80 -20.28 0.32
N SER A 26 -4.32 -19.93 -0.87
CA SER A 26 -5.73 -19.58 -1.06
C SER A 26 -6.70 -20.66 -0.57
N TRP A 27 -6.37 -21.95 -0.69
CA TRP A 27 -7.20 -23.04 -0.18
C TRP A 27 -7.25 -23.06 1.35
N VAL A 28 -6.12 -22.78 1.99
CA VAL A 28 -5.99 -22.69 3.45
C VAL A 28 -6.77 -21.48 3.98
N ARG A 29 -6.69 -20.35 3.27
CA ARG A 29 -7.48 -19.15 3.57
C ARG A 29 -8.98 -19.40 3.43
N GLU A 30 -9.41 -20.03 2.34
CA GLU A 30 -10.83 -20.38 2.11
C GLU A 30 -11.40 -21.26 3.23
N VAL A 31 -10.70 -22.34 3.57
CA VAL A 31 -11.11 -23.24 4.66
C VAL A 31 -11.10 -22.51 6.01
N GLY A 32 -10.11 -21.66 6.25
CA GLY A 32 -10.03 -20.83 7.45
C GLY A 32 -11.23 -19.93 7.63
N MET A 33 -11.61 -19.19 6.58
CA MET A 33 -12.78 -18.31 6.61
C MET A 33 -14.06 -19.09 6.84
N LYS A 34 -14.27 -20.20 6.11
CA LYS A 34 -15.46 -21.07 6.31
C LYS A 34 -15.51 -21.62 7.74
N SER A 35 -14.36 -21.98 8.29
CA SER A 35 -14.25 -22.43 9.67
C SER A 35 -14.63 -21.33 10.65
N LEU A 36 -14.25 -20.06 10.41
CA LEU A 36 -14.72 -18.92 11.21
C LEU A 36 -16.24 -18.75 11.12
N GLY A 37 -16.81 -18.87 9.93
CA GLY A 37 -18.26 -18.80 9.71
C GLY A 37 -19.06 -19.81 10.54
N THR A 38 -18.50 -21.01 10.77
CA THR A 38 -19.11 -22.02 11.65
C THR A 38 -18.72 -21.85 13.12
N TYR A 39 -17.46 -21.51 13.40
CA TYR A 39 -16.91 -21.48 14.75
C TYR A 39 -17.48 -20.34 15.59
N VAL A 40 -17.65 -19.16 14.99
CA VAL A 40 -18.10 -17.96 15.70
C VAL A 40 -19.51 -18.14 16.28
N PRO A 41 -20.54 -18.61 15.54
CA PRO A 41 -21.85 -18.90 16.12
C PRO A 41 -21.82 -20.00 17.19
N LEU A 42 -20.96 -21.02 17.03
CA LEU A 42 -20.84 -22.11 18.01
C LEU A 42 -20.30 -21.63 19.35
N ILE A 43 -19.28 -20.77 19.34
CA ILE A 43 -18.71 -20.28 20.59
C ILE A 43 -19.64 -19.29 21.27
N THR A 44 -20.25 -18.36 20.53
CA THR A 44 -21.20 -17.40 21.13
C THR A 44 -22.40 -18.12 21.72
N ARG A 45 -22.88 -19.18 21.05
CA ARG A 45 -23.92 -20.05 21.62
C ARG A 45 -23.46 -20.77 22.88
N ASN A 46 -22.23 -21.28 22.92
CA ASN A 46 -21.70 -21.92 24.12
C ASN A 46 -21.62 -20.93 25.31
N ASP A 47 -21.19 -19.70 25.03
CA ASP A 47 -21.16 -18.59 26.00
C ASP A 47 -22.57 -18.28 26.53
N ASP A 48 -23.57 -18.17 25.63
CA ASP A 48 -24.97 -17.94 25.98
C ASP A 48 -25.56 -19.08 26.85
N LEU A 49 -25.19 -20.34 26.56
CA LEU A 49 -25.64 -21.51 27.32
C LEU A 49 -24.97 -21.64 28.69
N ASN A 50 -23.81 -21.00 28.89
CA ASN A 50 -23.02 -21.10 30.12
C ASN A 50 -22.68 -19.71 30.69
N PRO A 51 -23.68 -18.88 31.04
CA PRO A 51 -23.48 -17.47 31.40
C PRO A 51 -22.66 -17.28 32.70
N THR A 52 -22.57 -18.29 33.56
CA THR A 52 -21.77 -18.26 34.80
C THR A 52 -20.30 -18.62 34.57
N SER A 53 -19.94 -19.10 33.37
CA SER A 53 -18.57 -19.42 33.00
C SER A 53 -17.84 -18.22 32.40
N PRO A 54 -16.49 -18.20 32.42
CA PRO A 54 -15.71 -17.22 31.68
C PRO A 54 -16.12 -17.21 30.20
N GLN A 55 -16.50 -16.03 29.71
CA GLN A 55 -16.93 -15.85 28.34
C GLN A 55 -15.72 -15.94 27.40
N TRP A 56 -15.82 -16.77 26.38
CA TRP A 56 -14.74 -17.00 25.43
C TRP A 56 -14.74 -15.99 24.29
N TRP A 57 -15.92 -15.55 23.88
CA TRP A 57 -16.09 -14.56 22.83
C TRP A 57 -16.04 -13.15 23.39
N THR A 58 -15.37 -12.26 22.68
CA THR A 58 -15.17 -10.87 23.11
C THR A 58 -15.36 -9.91 21.95
N LYS A 59 -15.52 -8.62 22.29
CA LYS A 59 -15.53 -7.52 21.33
C LYS A 59 -14.26 -7.48 20.49
N ASP A 60 -13.09 -7.71 21.09
CA ASP A 60 -11.82 -7.74 20.37
C ASP A 60 -11.78 -8.85 19.31
N LEU A 61 -12.22 -10.05 19.67
CA LEU A 61 -12.30 -11.17 18.72
C LEU A 61 -13.29 -10.91 17.59
N SER A 62 -14.43 -10.26 17.89
CA SER A 62 -15.39 -9.83 16.88
C SER A 62 -14.74 -8.86 15.88
N MET A 63 -14.04 -7.84 16.38
CA MET A 63 -13.31 -6.90 15.54
C MET A 63 -12.22 -7.59 14.71
N GLN A 64 -11.45 -8.53 15.29
CA GLN A 64 -10.42 -9.27 14.55
C GLN A 64 -10.99 -10.12 13.41
N VAL A 65 -12.14 -10.77 13.62
CA VAL A 65 -12.84 -11.50 12.54
C VAL A 65 -13.23 -10.53 11.42
N VAL A 66 -13.86 -9.40 11.75
CA VAL A 66 -14.26 -8.42 10.74
C VAL A 66 -13.07 -7.85 9.99
N LYS A 67 -11.99 -7.45 10.68
CA LYS A 67 -10.74 -6.97 10.06
C LYS A 67 -10.20 -7.94 9.03
N LYS A 68 -10.07 -9.21 9.41
CA LYS A 68 -9.49 -10.25 8.56
C LYS A 68 -10.40 -10.61 7.38
N LEU A 69 -11.72 -10.71 7.59
CA LEU A 69 -12.66 -10.97 6.51
C LEU A 69 -12.75 -9.78 5.54
N LEU A 70 -12.72 -8.54 6.04
CA LEU A 70 -12.68 -7.34 5.19
C LEU A 70 -11.45 -7.34 4.29
N LYS A 71 -10.26 -7.60 4.84
CA LYS A 71 -9.02 -7.73 4.06
C LYS A 71 -9.15 -8.78 2.95
N GLN A 72 -9.70 -9.96 3.24
CA GLN A 72 -9.88 -11.03 2.24
C GLN A 72 -11.00 -10.72 1.23
N SER A 73 -12.01 -9.94 1.60
CA SER A 73 -13.14 -9.57 0.72
C SER A 73 -12.76 -8.65 -0.44
N VAL A 74 -11.57 -8.05 -0.39
CA VAL A 74 -11.03 -7.17 -1.45
C VAL A 74 -9.76 -7.74 -2.11
N GLU A 75 -9.45 -9.02 -1.87
CA GLU A 75 -8.25 -9.69 -2.39
C GLU A 75 -8.27 -9.87 -3.93
N ARG A 76 -7.14 -10.23 -4.53
CA ARG A 76 -6.98 -10.50 -5.96
C ARG A 76 -7.76 -11.69 -6.49
N ILE A 77 -7.99 -12.72 -5.67
CA ILE A 77 -8.63 -13.98 -6.11
C ILE A 77 -10.14 -13.89 -5.92
N ASP A 78 -10.90 -13.93 -7.01
CA ASP A 78 -12.36 -13.85 -7.06
C ASP A 78 -13.05 -14.79 -6.07
N LYS A 79 -12.62 -16.05 -6.04
CA LYS A 79 -13.16 -17.06 -5.12
C LYS A 79 -12.97 -16.68 -3.66
N ILE A 80 -11.83 -16.07 -3.32
CA ILE A 80 -11.51 -15.65 -1.96
C ILE A 80 -12.35 -14.43 -1.58
N ARG A 81 -12.49 -13.46 -2.49
CA ARG A 81 -13.38 -12.31 -2.28
C ARG A 81 -14.80 -12.73 -1.98
N ALA A 82 -15.36 -13.60 -2.82
CA ALA A 82 -16.73 -14.11 -2.64
C ALA A 82 -16.87 -14.88 -1.33
N CYS A 83 -15.95 -15.80 -1.02
CA CYS A 83 -15.97 -16.55 0.23
C CYS A 83 -15.92 -15.65 1.46
N ALA A 84 -15.00 -14.68 1.49
CA ALA A 84 -14.83 -13.76 2.61
C ALA A 84 -16.06 -12.86 2.79
N GLY A 85 -16.55 -12.31 1.69
CA GLY A 85 -17.69 -11.39 1.67
C GLY A 85 -18.99 -12.05 2.13
N THR A 86 -19.30 -13.25 1.63
CA THR A 86 -20.47 -14.01 2.06
C THR A 86 -20.41 -14.31 3.56
N ILE A 87 -19.29 -14.84 4.06
CA ILE A 87 -19.14 -15.18 5.47
C ILE A 87 -19.21 -13.93 6.36
N LEU A 88 -18.66 -12.81 5.89
CA LEU A 88 -18.74 -11.54 6.61
C LEU A 88 -20.19 -11.07 6.74
N ILE A 89 -20.99 -11.13 5.67
CA ILE A 89 -22.42 -10.79 5.73
C ILE A 89 -23.15 -11.73 6.67
N ASP A 90 -22.96 -13.05 6.53
CA ASP A 90 -23.63 -14.05 7.36
C ASP A 90 -23.37 -13.76 8.85
N LEU A 91 -22.10 -13.59 9.23
CA LEU A 91 -21.72 -13.28 10.62
C LEU A 91 -22.16 -11.90 11.07
N LEU A 92 -22.16 -10.90 10.17
CA LEU A 92 -22.64 -9.55 10.49
C LEU A 92 -24.09 -9.63 10.95
N TYR A 93 -24.96 -10.35 10.23
CA TYR A 93 -26.38 -10.44 10.52
C TYR A 93 -26.79 -11.64 11.40
N GLU A 94 -25.84 -12.42 11.90
CA GLU A 94 -26.13 -13.54 12.79
C GLU A 94 -26.52 -13.06 14.20
N LYS A 95 -27.54 -13.69 14.76
CA LYS A 95 -28.09 -13.39 16.09
C LYS A 95 -27.76 -14.48 17.11
N ARG A 96 -27.42 -14.05 18.31
CA ARG A 96 -27.28 -14.89 19.51
C ARG A 96 -28.63 -15.43 19.97
N MET A 97 -28.60 -16.45 20.84
CA MET A 97 -29.82 -16.95 21.49
C MET A 97 -30.51 -15.87 22.33
N THR A 98 -29.73 -14.91 22.83
CA THR A 98 -30.19 -13.75 23.59
C THR A 98 -30.89 -12.69 22.74
N GLY A 99 -30.85 -12.79 21.40
CA GLY A 99 -31.36 -11.77 20.47
C GLY A 99 -30.38 -10.64 20.16
N GLU A 100 -29.22 -10.62 20.82
CA GLU A 100 -28.10 -9.75 20.50
C GLU A 100 -27.38 -10.20 19.24
N TRP A 101 -26.52 -9.35 18.68
CA TRP A 101 -25.70 -9.73 17.53
C TRP A 101 -24.53 -10.63 17.95
N VAL A 102 -24.18 -11.59 17.10
CA VAL A 102 -23.00 -12.44 17.32
C VAL A 102 -21.71 -11.61 17.32
N LEU A 103 -21.59 -10.68 16.36
CA LEU A 103 -20.49 -9.73 16.30
C LEU A 103 -20.83 -8.44 17.08
N ASP A 104 -20.17 -8.26 18.23
CA ASP A 104 -20.11 -6.98 18.95
C ASP A 104 -18.99 -6.12 18.35
N ILE A 105 -19.37 -5.11 17.58
CA ILE A 105 -18.45 -4.35 16.72
C ILE A 105 -18.79 -2.86 16.67
N ASN A 106 -17.77 -2.03 16.54
CA ASN A 106 -17.94 -0.60 16.25
C ASN A 106 -18.28 -0.40 14.76
N GLY A 107 -18.97 0.70 14.43
CA GLY A 107 -19.26 1.06 13.05
C GLY A 107 -20.32 0.20 12.36
N ARG A 108 -21.12 -0.55 13.13
CA ARG A 108 -22.09 -1.52 12.61
C ARG A 108 -23.06 -0.95 11.58
N SER A 109 -23.62 0.24 11.85
CA SER A 109 -24.56 0.89 10.91
C SER A 109 -23.92 1.20 9.55
N VAL A 110 -22.63 1.55 9.53
CA VAL A 110 -21.87 1.78 8.29
C VAL A 110 -21.61 0.45 7.59
N LEU A 111 -21.24 -0.60 8.33
CA LEU A 111 -21.05 -1.94 7.78
C LEU A 111 -22.35 -2.48 7.16
N GLU A 112 -23.48 -2.42 7.86
CA GLU A 112 -24.79 -2.88 7.36
C GLU A 112 -25.26 -2.07 6.15
N ARG A 113 -24.96 -0.77 6.09
CA ARG A 113 -25.27 0.06 4.91
C ARG A 113 -24.45 -0.38 3.69
N VAL A 114 -23.16 -0.64 3.86
CA VAL A 114 -22.28 -1.02 2.74
C VAL A 114 -22.47 -2.49 2.34
N LEU A 115 -22.67 -3.36 3.33
CA LEU A 115 -22.81 -4.81 3.22
C LEU A 115 -24.26 -5.24 3.45
N ASN A 116 -25.20 -4.53 2.82
CA ASN A 116 -26.62 -4.79 2.99
C ASN A 116 -26.98 -6.20 2.51
N ARG A 117 -27.46 -7.06 3.41
CA ARG A 117 -27.85 -8.45 3.09
C ARG A 117 -29.02 -8.56 2.12
N ASP A 118 -29.84 -7.51 2.02
CA ASP A 118 -31.02 -7.48 1.14
C ASP A 118 -30.65 -7.04 -0.28
N GLU A 119 -29.39 -6.67 -0.52
CA GLU A 119 -28.84 -6.32 -1.83
C GLU A 119 -27.90 -7.42 -2.35
N GLU A 120 -27.95 -7.68 -3.65
CA GLU A 120 -26.98 -8.56 -4.29
C GLU A 120 -25.62 -7.82 -4.41
N ILE A 121 -24.57 -8.40 -3.80
CA ILE A 121 -23.21 -7.90 -3.91
C ILE A 121 -22.40 -8.78 -4.86
N HIS A 122 -22.02 -8.22 -6.00
CA HIS A 122 -21.20 -8.91 -7.00
C HIS A 122 -19.72 -8.95 -6.60
N TRP A 123 -19.37 -9.83 -5.66
CA TRP A 123 -17.99 -10.00 -5.13
C TRP A 123 -16.90 -10.27 -6.17
N ILE A 124 -17.29 -10.77 -7.34
CA ILE A 124 -16.38 -11.08 -8.45
C ILE A 124 -16.11 -9.83 -9.29
N ASN A 125 -17.07 -8.90 -9.41
CA ASN A 125 -16.97 -7.74 -10.29
C ASN A 125 -16.21 -6.58 -9.62
N PRO A 126 -14.96 -6.27 -10.04
CA PRO A 126 -14.19 -5.18 -9.44
C PRO A 126 -14.85 -3.80 -9.61
N SER A 127 -15.53 -3.55 -10.73
CA SER A 127 -16.08 -2.22 -11.03
C SER A 127 -17.21 -1.81 -10.07
N GLU A 128 -17.88 -2.79 -9.46
CA GLU A 128 -18.95 -2.57 -8.48
C GLU A 128 -18.44 -2.77 -7.05
N LEU A 129 -17.59 -3.78 -6.82
CA LEU A 129 -17.11 -4.13 -5.49
C LEU A 129 -16.26 -3.03 -4.87
N TYR A 130 -15.23 -2.54 -5.57
CA TYR A 130 -14.26 -1.63 -4.97
C TYR A 130 -14.88 -0.28 -4.58
N PRO A 131 -15.74 0.37 -5.41
CA PRO A 131 -16.45 1.58 -5.02
C PRO A 131 -17.38 1.41 -3.82
N ARG A 132 -17.92 0.20 -3.61
CA ARG A 132 -18.71 -0.15 -2.44
C ARG A 132 -17.81 -0.30 -1.20
N MET A 133 -16.80 -1.16 -1.27
CA MET A 133 -15.95 -1.51 -0.13
C MET A 133 -15.09 -0.36 0.38
N ILE A 134 -14.61 0.53 -0.50
CA ILE A 134 -13.76 1.65 -0.10
C ILE A 134 -14.43 2.62 0.89
N GLN A 135 -15.77 2.66 0.91
CA GLN A 135 -16.54 3.49 1.84
C GLN A 135 -16.31 3.10 3.30
N LEU A 136 -15.90 1.84 3.56
CA LEU A 136 -15.61 1.35 4.90
C LEU A 136 -14.28 1.88 5.47
N LEU A 137 -13.43 2.51 4.67
CA LEU A 137 -12.19 3.13 5.18
C LEU A 137 -12.47 4.23 6.21
N VAL A 138 -13.68 4.79 6.24
CA VAL A 138 -14.11 5.73 7.27
C VAL A 138 -14.00 5.15 8.69
N LEU A 139 -14.14 3.83 8.84
CA LEU A 139 -14.09 3.14 10.13
C LEU A 139 -12.63 2.90 10.58
N PRO A 140 -12.12 3.63 11.58
CA PRO A 140 -10.70 3.57 11.96
C PRO A 140 -10.25 2.17 12.42
N GLU A 141 -11.14 1.39 13.04
CA GLU A 141 -10.82 0.05 13.55
C GLU A 141 -10.50 -0.95 12.44
N TYR A 142 -11.07 -0.76 11.24
CA TYR A 142 -10.92 -1.68 10.10
C TYR A 142 -10.09 -1.11 8.95
N ARG A 143 -9.82 0.20 8.98
CA ARG A 143 -9.15 0.95 7.91
C ARG A 143 -7.83 0.31 7.48
N PHE A 144 -6.99 -0.06 8.44
CA PHE A 144 -5.67 -0.66 8.14
C PHE A 144 -5.79 -1.97 7.35
N ASP A 145 -6.56 -2.93 7.84
CA ASP A 145 -6.68 -4.26 7.23
C ASP A 145 -7.35 -4.20 5.86
N LEU A 146 -8.42 -3.39 5.75
CA LEU A 146 -9.10 -3.17 4.48
C LEU A 146 -8.17 -2.50 3.47
N LEU A 147 -7.45 -1.44 3.87
CA LEU A 147 -6.52 -0.72 3.01
C LEU A 147 -5.36 -1.61 2.55
N ALA A 148 -4.83 -2.47 3.43
CA ALA A 148 -3.81 -3.45 3.05
C ALA A 148 -4.32 -4.40 1.94
N GLY A 149 -5.57 -4.85 2.03
CA GLY A 149 -6.21 -5.65 0.98
C GLY A 149 -6.39 -4.87 -0.34
N LEU A 150 -6.90 -3.64 -0.26
CA LEU A 150 -7.10 -2.74 -1.40
C LEU A 150 -5.78 -2.42 -2.12
N VAL A 151 -4.70 -2.16 -1.37
CA VAL A 151 -3.36 -1.91 -1.90
C VAL A 151 -2.86 -3.10 -2.71
N VAL A 152 -3.02 -4.32 -2.18
CA VAL A 152 -2.61 -5.54 -2.88
C VAL A 152 -3.40 -5.73 -4.18
N ALA A 153 -4.69 -5.40 -4.21
CA ALA A 153 -5.49 -5.45 -5.43
C ALA A 153 -5.06 -4.39 -6.47
N ALA A 154 -4.90 -3.14 -6.04
CA ALA A 154 -4.63 -2.00 -6.92
C ALA A 154 -3.20 -1.94 -7.46
N GLY A 155 -2.20 -2.34 -6.67
CA GLY A 155 -0.82 -2.46 -7.13
C GLY A 155 -0.47 -3.87 -7.65
N GLY A 156 -1.49 -4.67 -8.00
CA GLY A 156 -1.32 -6.03 -8.48
C GLY A 156 -0.87 -6.15 -9.94
N MET A 157 -0.97 -7.35 -10.51
CA MET A 157 -0.61 -7.62 -11.92
C MET A 157 -1.82 -7.85 -12.83
N THR A 158 -3.01 -8.09 -12.27
CA THR A 158 -4.22 -8.41 -13.04
C THR A 158 -4.84 -7.13 -13.58
N GLU A 159 -4.77 -6.90 -14.89
CA GLU A 159 -5.10 -5.62 -15.52
C GLU A 159 -6.50 -5.08 -15.18
N SER A 160 -7.55 -5.90 -15.33
CA SER A 160 -8.93 -5.47 -15.04
C SER A 160 -9.14 -5.13 -13.56
N LEU A 161 -8.61 -5.97 -12.67
CA LEU A 161 -8.64 -5.76 -11.23
C LEU A 161 -7.93 -4.45 -10.86
N VAL A 162 -6.69 -4.29 -11.33
CA VAL A 162 -5.84 -3.13 -11.09
C VAL A 162 -6.55 -1.88 -11.58
N ARG A 163 -7.07 -1.87 -12.80
CA ARG A 163 -7.77 -0.71 -13.39
C ARG A 163 -8.89 -0.18 -12.50
N TYR A 164 -9.79 -1.05 -12.03
CA TYR A 164 -10.94 -0.59 -11.24
C TYR A 164 -10.57 -0.27 -9.79
N SER A 165 -9.72 -1.09 -9.17
CA SER A 165 -9.29 -0.87 -7.79
C SER A 165 -8.39 0.37 -7.63
N SER A 166 -7.45 0.60 -8.55
CA SER A 166 -6.62 1.80 -8.53
C SER A 166 -7.42 3.07 -8.83
N ALA A 167 -8.27 3.07 -9.86
CA ALA A 167 -9.12 4.21 -10.18
C ALA A 167 -10.04 4.58 -9.00
N THR A 168 -10.54 3.57 -8.28
CA THR A 168 -11.34 3.77 -7.07
C THR A 168 -10.51 4.40 -5.94
N LEU A 169 -9.31 3.89 -5.66
CA LEU A 169 -8.42 4.45 -4.63
C LEU A 169 -8.02 5.89 -4.94
N ILE A 170 -7.60 6.17 -6.18
CA ILE A 170 -7.21 7.51 -6.62
C ILE A 170 -8.39 8.47 -6.47
N LYS A 171 -9.56 8.11 -7.01
CA LYS A 171 -10.76 8.95 -6.91
C LYS A 171 -11.13 9.23 -5.45
N TYR A 172 -11.08 8.20 -4.61
CA TYR A 172 -11.38 8.33 -3.19
C TYR A 172 -10.39 9.27 -2.50
N ALA A 173 -9.09 9.00 -2.58
CA ALA A 173 -8.05 9.82 -1.96
C ALA A 173 -8.12 11.29 -2.43
N SER A 174 -8.29 11.52 -3.73
CA SER A 174 -8.41 12.87 -4.30
C SER A 174 -9.64 13.65 -3.84
N SER A 175 -10.68 12.94 -3.38
CA SER A 175 -11.93 13.53 -2.88
C SER A 175 -11.92 13.81 -1.38
N LEU A 176 -10.94 13.30 -0.63
CA LEU A 176 -10.88 13.48 0.82
C LEU A 176 -10.50 14.92 1.20
N PRO A 177 -11.10 15.49 2.26
CA PRO A 177 -10.65 16.76 2.81
C PRO A 177 -9.25 16.60 3.44
N PRO A 178 -8.42 17.67 3.51
CA PRO A 178 -7.09 17.60 4.10
C PRO A 178 -7.08 17.10 5.55
N PHE A 179 -8.07 17.53 6.34
CA PHE A 179 -8.25 17.19 7.75
C PHE A 179 -9.67 16.69 8.02
N ALA A 180 -9.83 15.89 9.08
CA ALA A 180 -11.12 15.35 9.46
C ALA A 180 -11.96 16.45 10.10
N THR A 181 -13.23 16.52 9.72
CA THR A 181 -14.20 17.49 10.26
C THR A 181 -14.77 17.04 11.59
N ASP A 182 -14.85 15.74 11.80
CA ASP A 182 -15.46 15.10 12.96
C ASP A 182 -14.95 13.65 13.07
N THR A 183 -15.34 12.95 14.14
CA THR A 183 -14.90 11.58 14.41
C THR A 183 -15.50 10.52 13.47
N SER A 184 -16.47 10.91 12.64
CA SER A 184 -17.18 10.04 11.69
C SER A 184 -16.76 10.29 10.23
N SER A 185 -15.83 11.21 10.00
CA SER A 185 -15.24 11.47 8.69
C SER A 185 -13.78 11.00 8.64
N ILE A 186 -13.28 10.84 7.43
CA ILE A 186 -11.89 10.47 7.15
C ILE A 186 -11.27 11.57 6.30
N SER A 187 -10.03 11.91 6.62
CA SER A 187 -9.24 12.87 5.88
C SER A 187 -8.20 12.22 4.98
N LEU A 188 -7.63 13.02 4.09
CA LEU A 188 -6.46 12.65 3.32
C LEU A 188 -5.29 12.30 4.24
N LEU A 189 -5.10 13.03 5.35
CA LEU A 189 -4.06 12.74 6.33
C LEU A 189 -4.26 11.36 6.98
N ASP A 190 -5.49 11.02 7.36
CA ASP A 190 -5.82 9.71 7.94
C ASP A 190 -5.56 8.57 6.95
N PHE A 191 -5.94 8.77 5.68
CA PHE A 191 -5.70 7.83 4.61
C PHE A 191 -4.21 7.64 4.32
N ALA A 192 -3.45 8.73 4.21
CA ALA A 192 -2.01 8.69 3.96
C ALA A 192 -1.24 8.06 5.13
N ASN A 193 -1.63 8.37 6.38
CA ASN A 193 -1.06 7.72 7.56
C ASN A 193 -1.38 6.22 7.61
N ALA A 194 -2.59 5.81 7.19
CA ALA A 194 -2.91 4.39 7.08
C ALA A 194 -2.06 3.69 6.01
N LEU A 195 -1.77 4.33 4.87
CA LEU A 195 -0.83 3.79 3.86
C LEU A 195 0.59 3.66 4.43
N LEU A 196 1.07 4.67 5.16
CA LEU A 196 2.38 4.64 5.80
C LEU A 196 2.44 3.53 6.86
N GLU A 197 1.35 3.29 7.59
CA GLU A 197 1.25 2.17 8.54
C GLU A 197 1.28 0.82 7.84
N VAL A 198 0.59 0.65 6.70
CA VAL A 198 0.73 -0.56 5.86
C VAL A 198 2.20 -0.77 5.48
N PHE A 199 2.92 0.31 5.14
CA PHE A 199 4.35 0.20 4.85
C PHE A 199 5.17 -0.24 6.08
N ARG A 200 4.89 0.32 7.26
CA ARG A 200 5.58 -0.02 8.52
C ARG A 200 5.41 -1.50 8.87
N VAL A 201 4.19 -2.02 8.80
CA VAL A 201 3.86 -3.38 9.22
C VAL A 201 4.34 -4.43 8.21
N TYR A 202 4.17 -4.18 6.92
CA TYR A 202 4.53 -5.14 5.87
C TYR A 202 5.95 -4.96 5.30
N GLY A 203 6.78 -4.11 5.92
CA GLY A 203 8.18 -3.95 5.51
C GLY A 203 8.89 -5.28 5.30
N LYS A 204 9.68 -5.38 4.22
CA LYS A 204 10.33 -6.60 3.71
C LYS A 204 9.42 -7.69 3.16
N GLN A 205 8.10 -7.50 3.11
CA GLN A 205 7.16 -8.44 2.50
C GLN A 205 6.77 -7.94 1.11
N ASP A 206 7.53 -8.35 0.09
CA ASP A 206 7.39 -7.84 -1.30
C ASP A 206 6.00 -8.07 -1.90
N ARG A 207 5.27 -9.09 -1.44
CA ARG A 207 3.87 -9.33 -1.81
C ARG A 207 2.97 -8.11 -1.57
N VAL A 208 3.26 -7.32 -0.54
CA VAL A 208 2.50 -6.11 -0.17
C VAL A 208 3.30 -4.85 -0.49
N VAL A 209 4.61 -4.83 -0.23
CA VAL A 209 5.44 -3.64 -0.43
C VAL A 209 5.51 -3.23 -1.91
N VAL A 210 5.66 -4.19 -2.84
CA VAL A 210 5.72 -3.83 -4.26
C VAL A 210 4.40 -3.20 -4.72
N PRO A 211 3.22 -3.81 -4.48
CA PRO A 211 1.94 -3.15 -4.75
C PRO A 211 1.74 -1.81 -4.03
N LEU A 212 2.24 -1.68 -2.80
CA LEU A 212 2.17 -0.41 -2.07
C LEU A 212 2.96 0.69 -2.77
N LEU A 213 4.15 0.39 -3.28
CA LEU A 213 4.94 1.33 -4.08
C LEU A 213 4.19 1.74 -5.35
N GLU A 214 3.54 0.79 -6.04
CA GLU A 214 2.69 1.08 -7.20
C GLU A 214 1.50 1.99 -6.83
N VAL A 215 0.84 1.77 -5.69
CA VAL A 215 -0.25 2.66 -5.23
C VAL A 215 0.26 4.04 -4.85
N ILE A 216 1.40 4.14 -4.18
CA ILE A 216 2.02 5.43 -3.83
C ILE A 216 2.34 6.22 -5.09
N ASP A 217 2.92 5.57 -6.09
CA ASP A 217 3.21 6.14 -7.41
C ASP A 217 1.94 6.71 -8.07
N LEU A 218 0.90 5.89 -8.19
CA LEU A 218 -0.39 6.30 -8.74
C LEU A 218 -1.02 7.50 -8.01
N LEU A 219 -0.85 7.58 -6.69
CA LEU A 219 -1.35 8.72 -5.91
C LEU A 219 -0.50 9.98 -6.10
N PHE A 220 0.80 9.86 -6.38
CA PHE A 220 1.63 10.97 -6.82
C PHE A 220 1.25 11.43 -8.23
N GLU A 221 1.07 10.51 -9.18
CA GLU A 221 0.66 10.85 -10.55
C GLU A 221 -0.68 11.60 -10.57
N ALA A 222 -1.62 11.21 -9.69
CA ALA A 222 -2.92 11.84 -9.56
C ALA A 222 -2.91 13.18 -8.80
N GLY A 223 -1.77 13.64 -8.27
CA GLY A 223 -1.69 14.85 -7.44
C GLY A 223 -2.30 14.68 -6.04
N ALA A 224 -2.74 13.48 -5.67
CA ALA A 224 -3.49 13.24 -4.44
C ALA A 224 -2.56 13.29 -3.22
N LEU A 225 -1.38 12.66 -3.32
CA LEU A 225 -0.41 12.66 -2.22
C LEU A 225 0.19 14.04 -2.01
N GLN A 226 0.43 14.85 -3.05
CA GLN A 226 1.04 16.18 -2.95
C GLN A 226 0.24 17.13 -2.05
N LYS A 227 -1.09 17.01 -2.02
CA LYS A 227 -1.96 17.74 -1.08
C LYS A 227 -1.66 17.41 0.39
N GLY A 228 -0.96 16.31 0.64
CA GLY A 228 -0.44 15.89 1.94
C GLY A 228 0.58 16.86 2.54
N ILE A 229 1.22 17.72 1.73
CA ILE A 229 2.14 18.76 2.21
C ILE A 229 1.39 19.70 3.16
N ASP A 230 0.22 20.17 2.74
CA ASP A 230 -0.57 21.16 3.49
C ASP A 230 -1.17 20.59 4.77
N CYS A 231 -1.36 19.26 4.85
CA CYS A 231 -1.89 18.60 6.05
C CYS A 231 -0.83 17.97 6.96
N GLY A 232 0.46 18.18 6.68
CA GLY A 232 1.55 17.75 7.57
C GLY A 232 1.83 16.24 7.52
N PHE A 233 1.58 15.57 6.39
CA PHE A 233 1.94 14.17 6.22
C PHE A 233 3.47 13.97 6.25
N ASP A 234 3.93 12.91 6.92
CA ASP A 234 5.36 12.63 7.09
C ASP A 234 5.97 11.97 5.83
N PHE A 235 6.22 12.80 4.81
CA PHE A 235 6.93 12.37 3.61
C PHE A 235 8.38 11.95 3.87
N GLN A 236 9.00 12.44 4.95
CA GLN A 236 10.38 12.07 5.28
C GLN A 236 10.42 10.60 5.71
N GLU A 237 9.50 10.17 6.58
CA GLU A 237 9.39 8.75 6.92
C GLU A 237 9.04 7.91 5.69
N LEU A 238 8.08 8.33 4.87
CA LEU A 238 7.74 7.60 3.64
C LEU A 238 8.97 7.40 2.75
N PHE A 239 9.75 8.46 2.54
CA PHE A 239 10.99 8.41 1.76
C PHE A 239 11.99 7.40 2.35
N ASP A 240 12.16 7.42 3.66
CA ASP A 240 13.11 6.53 4.34
C ASP A 240 12.68 5.06 4.27
N LYS A 241 11.37 4.77 4.31
CA LYS A 241 10.83 3.42 4.06
C LYS A 241 11.09 2.97 2.62
N VAL A 242 10.77 3.81 1.63
CA VAL A 242 11.03 3.51 0.20
C VAL A 242 12.50 3.21 0.00
N LYS A 243 13.38 4.11 0.47
CA LYS A 243 14.84 3.95 0.40
C LYS A 243 15.31 2.64 1.01
N LYS A 244 14.83 2.30 2.20
CA LYS A 244 15.22 1.05 2.88
C LYS A 244 14.84 -0.20 2.07
N GLU A 245 13.70 -0.16 1.41
CA GLU A 245 13.13 -1.32 0.70
C GLU A 245 13.73 -1.53 -0.69
N VAL A 246 14.10 -0.44 -1.37
CA VAL A 246 14.75 -0.50 -2.69
C VAL A 246 16.27 -0.63 -2.59
N SER A 247 16.88 -0.20 -1.47
CA SER A 247 18.34 -0.27 -1.29
C SER A 247 18.83 -1.70 -1.40
N LYS A 248 19.80 -1.92 -2.31
CA LYS A 248 20.42 -3.23 -2.59
C LYS A 248 19.44 -4.30 -3.09
N SER A 249 18.19 -3.94 -3.42
CA SER A 249 17.25 -4.86 -4.04
C SER A 249 17.77 -5.31 -5.40
N ARG A 250 17.49 -6.56 -5.75
CA ARG A 250 17.71 -7.11 -7.10
C ARG A 250 16.39 -7.41 -7.82
N ASP A 251 15.25 -7.19 -7.17
CA ASP A 251 13.95 -7.34 -7.81
C ASP A 251 13.70 -6.13 -8.72
N ILE A 252 13.70 -6.37 -10.03
CA ILE A 252 13.48 -5.34 -11.04
C ILE A 252 12.12 -4.65 -10.86
N ARG A 253 11.06 -5.37 -10.48
CA ARG A 253 9.73 -4.76 -10.29
C ARG A 253 9.74 -3.80 -9.12
N LYS A 254 10.34 -4.21 -7.99
CA LYS A 254 10.48 -3.37 -6.80
C LYS A 254 11.33 -2.12 -7.08
N LEU A 255 12.43 -2.29 -7.81
CA LEU A 255 13.28 -1.17 -8.24
C LEU A 255 12.52 -0.23 -9.19
N SER A 256 11.77 -0.77 -10.15
CA SER A 256 10.96 0.02 -11.08
C SER A 256 9.89 0.84 -10.39
N ALA A 257 9.14 0.26 -9.44
CA ALA A 257 8.18 1.00 -8.62
C ALA A 257 8.89 2.06 -7.78
N GLY A 258 10.06 1.73 -7.21
CA GLY A 258 10.90 2.69 -6.49
C GLY A 258 11.34 3.90 -7.32
N VAL A 259 11.72 3.69 -8.59
CA VAL A 259 12.08 4.79 -9.51
C VAL A 259 10.90 5.76 -9.66
N ARG A 260 9.69 5.26 -9.92
CA ARG A 260 8.51 6.12 -10.13
C ARG A 260 8.08 6.83 -8.85
N VAL A 261 8.15 6.16 -7.70
CA VAL A 261 7.93 6.82 -6.40
C VAL A 261 8.96 7.93 -6.13
N TYR A 262 10.25 7.73 -6.50
CA TYR A 262 11.23 8.81 -6.41
C TYR A 262 10.89 9.99 -7.34
N CYS A 263 10.41 9.74 -8.54
CA CYS A 263 9.87 10.79 -9.40
C CYS A 263 8.72 11.55 -8.72
N GLY A 264 7.81 10.87 -8.04
CA GLY A 264 6.79 11.49 -7.19
C GLY A 264 7.38 12.42 -6.13
N PHE A 265 8.44 12.00 -5.43
CA PHE A 265 9.15 12.85 -4.46
C PHE A 265 9.83 14.09 -5.07
N VAL A 266 10.26 14.04 -6.34
CA VAL A 266 10.82 15.21 -7.03
C VAL A 266 9.78 16.34 -7.09
N THR A 267 8.50 16.00 -7.25
CA THR A 267 7.39 16.98 -7.33
C THR A 267 7.14 17.74 -6.03
N LEU A 268 7.63 17.27 -4.88
CA LEU A 268 7.43 17.91 -3.57
C LEU A 268 8.36 19.10 -3.31
N GLY A 269 9.43 19.26 -4.11
CA GLY A 269 10.42 20.31 -3.91
C GLY A 269 11.32 20.12 -2.67
N GLY A 270 12.07 21.16 -2.34
CA GLY A 270 12.91 21.23 -1.14
C GLY A 270 13.92 20.09 -0.98
N THR A 271 14.15 19.69 0.28
CA THR A 271 15.16 18.66 0.62
C THR A 271 14.80 17.28 0.06
N LEU A 272 13.51 16.94 0.00
CA LEU A 272 13.06 15.64 -0.52
C LEU A 272 13.30 15.53 -2.02
N ARG A 273 13.08 16.61 -2.79
CA ARG A 273 13.46 16.67 -4.21
C ARG A 273 14.93 16.36 -4.40
N THR A 274 15.82 17.04 -3.66
CA THR A 274 17.28 16.83 -3.78
C THR A 274 17.65 15.37 -3.48
N LYS A 275 17.10 14.79 -2.40
CA LYS A 275 17.36 13.38 -2.05
C LYS A 275 16.84 12.43 -3.13
N ALA A 276 15.64 12.66 -3.66
CA ALA A 276 15.04 11.83 -4.70
C ALA A 276 15.86 11.87 -6.00
N LEU A 277 16.29 13.06 -6.44
CA LEU A 277 17.16 13.21 -7.61
C LEU A 277 18.50 12.49 -7.43
N GLN A 278 19.13 12.55 -6.25
CA GLN A 278 20.35 11.78 -5.99
C GLN A 278 20.14 10.27 -6.18
N HIS A 279 18.99 9.75 -5.73
CA HIS A 279 18.64 8.35 -5.91
C HIS A 279 18.37 8.02 -7.40
N LEU A 280 17.64 8.85 -8.12
CA LEU A 280 17.38 8.67 -9.57
C LEU A 280 18.67 8.72 -10.40
N LEU A 281 19.55 9.69 -10.14
CA LEU A 281 20.87 9.79 -10.78
C LEU A 281 21.75 8.57 -10.46
N SER A 282 21.63 7.99 -9.27
CA SER A 282 22.32 6.73 -8.96
C SER A 282 21.79 5.55 -9.79
N TYR A 283 20.50 5.57 -10.16
CA TYR A 283 19.91 4.54 -11.01
C TYR A 283 20.28 4.63 -12.48
N LEU A 284 20.68 5.81 -12.99
CA LEU A 284 21.21 5.97 -14.34
C LEU A 284 22.52 5.20 -14.59
N VAL A 285 23.16 4.68 -13.54
CA VAL A 285 24.34 3.81 -13.62
C VAL A 285 24.12 2.47 -12.91
N HIS A 286 22.88 2.07 -12.68
CA HIS A 286 22.55 0.80 -12.04
C HIS A 286 23.08 -0.40 -12.84
N PRO A 287 23.49 -1.53 -12.23
CA PRO A 287 23.95 -2.71 -12.96
C PRO A 287 22.96 -3.25 -13.99
N PHE A 288 21.65 -3.10 -13.75
CA PHE A 288 20.61 -3.57 -14.66
C PHE A 288 20.23 -2.51 -15.71
N PRO A 289 20.45 -2.76 -17.01
CA PRO A 289 20.13 -1.81 -18.09
C PRO A 289 18.65 -1.38 -18.10
N LYS A 290 17.74 -2.29 -17.76
CA LYS A 290 16.30 -1.99 -17.69
C LYS A 290 15.97 -0.90 -16.66
N ILE A 291 16.69 -0.86 -15.54
CA ILE A 291 16.50 0.17 -14.50
C ILE A 291 17.10 1.50 -14.95
N ARG A 292 18.25 1.48 -15.64
CA ARG A 292 18.88 2.70 -16.17
C ARG A 292 17.97 3.42 -17.17
N ARG A 293 17.45 2.69 -18.17
CA ARG A 293 16.50 3.23 -19.15
C ARG A 293 15.24 3.78 -18.48
N LEU A 294 14.63 3.00 -17.60
CA LEU A 294 13.43 3.46 -16.88
C LEU A 294 13.71 4.73 -16.07
N ALA A 295 14.85 4.82 -15.39
CA ALA A 295 15.22 6.01 -14.62
C ALA A 295 15.41 7.23 -15.53
N ALA A 296 16.03 7.07 -16.70
CA ALA A 296 16.17 8.15 -17.67
C ALA A 296 14.81 8.62 -18.21
N ASP A 297 13.98 7.69 -18.69
CA ASP A 297 12.66 7.98 -19.26
C ASP A 297 11.75 8.69 -18.24
N GLN A 298 11.71 8.17 -17.01
CA GLN A 298 10.87 8.72 -15.95
C GLN A 298 11.39 10.05 -15.43
N LEU A 299 12.71 10.21 -15.32
CA LEU A 299 13.30 11.49 -14.92
C LEU A 299 13.03 12.57 -15.97
N TYR A 300 13.16 12.24 -17.27
CA TYR A 300 12.80 13.15 -18.37
C TYR A 300 11.35 13.64 -18.23
N ILE A 301 10.39 12.71 -18.17
CA ILE A 301 8.96 13.04 -18.04
C ILE A 301 8.69 13.91 -16.81
N THR A 302 9.30 13.57 -15.68
CA THR A 302 9.08 14.27 -14.41
C THR A 302 9.61 15.70 -14.46
N LEU A 303 10.81 15.91 -15.00
CA LEU A 303 11.44 17.22 -15.07
C LEU A 303 10.69 18.14 -16.05
N THR A 304 10.32 17.62 -17.23
CA THR A 304 9.49 18.35 -18.20
C THR A 304 8.13 18.75 -17.61
N ALA A 305 7.55 17.93 -16.72
CA ALA A 305 6.26 18.23 -16.09
C ALA A 305 6.35 19.16 -14.85
N THR A 306 7.52 19.30 -14.22
CA THR A 306 7.66 19.99 -12.92
C THR A 306 8.41 21.32 -12.98
N ILE A 307 9.21 21.56 -14.02
CA ILE A 307 10.05 22.76 -14.09
C ILE A 307 9.32 23.87 -14.85
N VAL A 308 9.36 25.07 -14.26
CA VAL A 308 8.86 26.33 -14.82
C VAL A 308 9.93 26.91 -15.76
N GLU A 309 9.49 27.56 -16.84
CA GLU A 309 10.26 28.05 -18.01
C GLU A 309 11.46 29.01 -17.74
N ASP A 310 11.89 29.18 -16.49
CA ASP A 310 12.80 30.25 -16.08
C ASP A 310 14.30 29.97 -16.36
N GLU A 311 14.69 28.73 -16.72
CA GLU A 311 16.09 28.35 -17.06
C GLU A 311 16.16 27.45 -18.32
N PRO A 312 15.96 28.01 -19.53
CA PRO A 312 15.79 27.23 -20.75
C PRO A 312 17.07 26.48 -21.19
N ASP A 313 18.26 27.08 -21.03
CA ASP A 313 19.51 26.50 -21.55
C ASP A 313 19.93 25.23 -20.77
N GLU A 314 19.86 25.25 -19.44
CA GLU A 314 20.17 24.08 -18.61
C GLU A 314 19.16 22.95 -18.83
N MET A 315 17.88 23.32 -19.01
CA MET A 315 16.81 22.35 -19.31
C MET A 315 17.05 21.63 -20.65
N VAL A 316 17.38 22.39 -21.71
CA VAL A 316 17.66 21.81 -23.02
C VAL A 316 18.81 20.81 -22.93
N GLU A 317 19.88 21.12 -22.18
CA GLU A 317 20.98 20.17 -21.98
C GLU A 317 20.54 18.92 -21.20
N ILE A 318 19.74 19.07 -20.14
CA ILE A 318 19.21 17.92 -19.38
C ILE A 318 18.36 17.02 -20.29
N GLU A 319 17.44 17.60 -21.06
CA GLU A 319 16.56 16.88 -21.98
C GLU A 319 17.35 16.16 -23.07
N GLU A 320 18.36 16.82 -23.64
CA GLU A 320 19.26 16.21 -24.63
C GLU A 320 20.00 15.01 -24.02
N ILE A 321 20.61 15.16 -22.83
CA ILE A 321 21.33 14.07 -22.16
C ILE A 321 20.40 12.88 -21.86
N LEU A 322 19.20 13.13 -21.33
CA LEU A 322 18.30 12.04 -20.93
C LEU A 322 17.71 11.31 -22.14
N SER A 323 17.44 12.01 -23.24
CA SER A 323 16.77 11.44 -24.42
C SER A 323 17.70 10.84 -25.49
N THR A 324 18.91 11.38 -25.66
CA THR A 324 19.81 10.98 -26.77
C THR A 324 20.79 9.87 -26.39
N ILE A 325 21.10 9.71 -25.09
CA ILE A 325 22.06 8.73 -24.62
C ILE A 325 21.43 7.34 -24.55
N ASP A 326 22.12 6.32 -25.10
CA ASP A 326 21.70 4.93 -24.88
C ASP A 326 22.07 4.49 -23.46
N TRP A 327 21.12 4.61 -22.54
CA TRP A 327 21.29 4.17 -21.16
C TRP A 327 21.47 2.65 -20.99
N SER A 328 21.45 1.88 -22.08
CA SER A 328 21.84 0.46 -22.10
C SER A 328 23.35 0.26 -22.14
N ASP A 329 24.13 1.29 -22.47
CA ASP A 329 25.59 1.21 -22.59
C ASP A 329 26.29 0.76 -21.29
N PRO A 330 27.54 0.29 -21.36
CA PRO A 330 28.34 -0.06 -20.19
C PRO A 330 28.44 1.09 -19.19
N VAL A 331 28.29 0.78 -17.90
CA VAL A 331 28.31 1.76 -16.80
C VAL A 331 29.58 2.63 -16.80
N SER A 332 30.72 2.11 -17.26
CA SER A 332 31.96 2.89 -17.39
C SER A 332 31.80 4.13 -18.27
N LYS A 333 31.01 4.05 -19.34
CA LYS A 333 30.73 5.18 -20.25
C LYS A 333 29.70 6.15 -19.67
N LEU A 334 28.74 5.64 -18.88
CA LEU A 334 27.61 6.41 -18.39
C LEU A 334 27.94 7.27 -17.16
N LYS A 335 29.01 6.96 -16.42
CA LYS A 335 29.37 7.67 -15.17
C LYS A 335 29.64 9.16 -15.39
N GLU A 336 30.48 9.50 -16.36
CA GLU A 336 30.85 10.89 -16.65
C GLU A 336 29.66 11.67 -17.22
N ILE A 337 28.86 11.01 -18.07
CA ILE A 337 27.64 11.59 -18.63
C ILE A 337 26.63 11.92 -17.52
N ARG A 338 26.31 10.97 -16.65
CA ARG A 338 25.45 11.20 -15.48
C ARG A 338 26.01 12.30 -14.58
N ASP A 339 27.33 12.39 -14.42
CA ASP A 339 27.93 13.39 -13.54
C ASP A 339 27.68 14.84 -13.99
N ARG A 340 27.44 15.06 -15.29
CA ARG A 340 27.02 16.36 -15.84
C ARG A 340 25.65 16.81 -15.34
N LEU A 341 24.77 15.86 -14.98
CA LEU A 341 23.41 16.18 -14.51
C LEU A 341 23.37 16.75 -13.09
N TYR A 342 24.39 16.53 -12.26
CA TYR A 342 24.41 17.07 -10.88
C TYR A 342 24.39 18.60 -10.83
N PRO A 343 25.31 19.33 -11.48
CA PRO A 343 25.27 20.79 -11.49
C PRO A 343 23.99 21.32 -12.15
N LEU A 344 23.57 20.75 -13.29
CA LEU A 344 22.37 21.17 -14.03
C LEU A 344 21.07 21.03 -13.21
N LEU A 345 21.01 20.05 -12.30
CA LEU A 345 19.83 19.85 -11.44
C LEU A 345 19.92 20.57 -10.10
N ASN A 346 21.02 21.31 -9.87
CA ASN A 346 21.41 21.91 -8.59
C ASN A 346 21.40 20.88 -7.44
N VAL A 347 22.01 19.71 -7.69
CA VAL A 347 22.09 18.61 -6.73
C VAL A 347 23.56 18.32 -6.40
N PRO A 348 23.95 18.25 -5.12
CA PRO A 348 25.34 17.97 -4.76
C PRO A 348 25.72 16.54 -5.18
N LYS A 349 26.85 16.44 -5.89
CA LYS A 349 27.45 15.15 -6.26
C LYS A 349 27.84 14.37 -5.01
N PRO A 350 27.45 13.09 -4.88
CA PRO A 350 27.83 12.26 -3.74
C PRO A 350 29.36 12.14 -3.65
N THR A 351 29.92 12.51 -2.50
CA THR A 351 31.33 12.23 -2.20
C THR A 351 31.48 10.76 -1.81
N LEU A 352 32.40 10.06 -2.47
CA LEU A 352 32.79 8.71 -2.06
C LEU A 352 33.41 8.82 -0.66
N ARG A 353 32.72 8.30 0.36
CA ARG A 353 33.37 8.03 1.65
C ARG A 353 34.40 6.94 1.43
N ILE A 354 35.67 7.34 1.36
CA ILE A 354 36.79 6.40 1.44
C ILE A 354 36.71 5.78 2.84
N ALA A 355 36.44 4.48 2.91
CA ALA A 355 36.51 3.73 4.16
C ALA A 355 37.98 3.76 4.63
N GLY A 356 38.32 4.69 5.52
CA GLY A 356 39.68 4.85 6.03
C GLY A 356 40.10 6.25 6.45
N ASP A 357 39.24 7.27 6.45
CA ASP A 357 39.60 8.59 6.99
C ASP A 357 39.33 8.65 8.51
N PRO A 358 40.34 8.72 9.39
CA PRO A 358 40.17 8.73 10.84
C PRO A 358 39.68 10.08 11.39
N SER A 359 39.47 11.09 10.54
CA SER A 359 39.31 12.48 11.00
C SER A 359 37.87 12.91 11.35
N ALA A 360 36.88 12.01 11.29
CA ALA A 360 35.49 12.33 11.66
C ALA A 360 34.95 11.49 12.81
N SER A 361 35.71 11.39 13.91
CA SER A 361 35.19 11.00 15.21
C SER A 361 35.10 12.21 16.13
N THR A 362 34.15 13.11 15.89
CA THR A 362 33.70 14.00 16.97
C THR A 362 32.25 14.45 16.77
N THR A 363 31.45 14.07 17.77
CA THR A 363 30.23 14.72 18.28
C THR A 363 29.02 14.87 17.36
N VAL A 364 27.98 14.06 17.61
CA VAL A 364 26.59 14.54 17.85
C VAL A 364 25.88 13.52 18.78
N ASN A 365 25.34 14.01 19.90
CA ASN A 365 24.27 13.36 20.67
C ASN A 365 22.93 13.56 19.96
#